data_AF-V1CRB2-F1
#
_entry.id   AF-V1CRB2-F1
#
_cell.length_a   1.000
_cell.length_b   1.000
_cell.length_c   1.000
_cell.angle_alpha   90.00
_cell.angle_beta   90.00
_cell.angle_gamma   90.00
#
_symmetry.space_group_name_H-M   'P 1'
#
loop_
_entity.id
_entity.type
_entity.pdbx_description
1 polymer ?
#
loop_
_entity_poly.entity_id
_entity_poly.type
_entity_poly.pdbx_seq_one_letter_code
_entity_poly.pdbx_strand_id
1 'polypeptide(L)'
;MNKGKVSLLALIALILGVIYAAYVNYYFFVATPTEQNAAEAISEIIAGALVLPHIVVTCTAVLMNALGFFMYHRGFILTGAILYIVAIALMPIYFMFTLLQGTLLFIAFAKMKKKE
;
A
#
# COMPACT_ATOMS: atom_id res chain seq x y z
N MET A 1 4.96 -27.12 4.21
CA MET A 1 4.93 -25.66 3.95
C MET A 1 6.29 -25.23 3.43
N ASN A 2 6.37 -24.75 2.19
CA ASN A 2 7.63 -24.23 1.64
C ASN A 2 7.76 -22.75 2.04
N LYS A 3 8.64 -22.45 3.01
CA LYS A 3 8.89 -21.08 3.50
C LYS A 3 9.26 -20.12 2.35
N GLY A 4 9.92 -20.61 1.30
CA GLY A 4 10.29 -19.82 0.13
C GLY A 4 9.09 -19.28 -0.66
N LYS A 5 8.01 -20.05 -0.80
CA LYS A 5 6.81 -19.59 -1.51
C LYS A 5 6.05 -18.50 -0.75
N VAL A 6 6.10 -18.50 0.59
CA VAL A 6 5.48 -17.46 1.43
C VAL A 6 6.30 -16.17 1.36
N SER A 7 7.63 -16.32 1.52
CA SER A 7 8.58 -15.23 1.39
C SER A 7 8.46 -14.54 0.02
N LEU A 8 8.37 -15.31 -1.06
CA LEU A 8 8.23 -14.77 -2.41
C LEU A 8 6.94 -13.95 -2.60
N LEU A 9 5.80 -14.42 -2.10
CA LEU A 9 4.52 -13.70 -2.22
C LEU A 9 4.54 -12.36 -1.47
N ALA A 10 5.06 -12.36 -0.23
CA ALA A 10 5.20 -11.15 0.56
C ALA A 10 6.21 -10.17 -0.07
N LEU A 11 7.31 -10.69 -0.64
CA LEU A 11 8.30 -9.87 -1.36
C LEU A 11 7.72 -9.20 -2.61
N ILE A 12 6.98 -9.95 -3.44
CA ILE A 12 6.34 -9.39 -4.64
C ILE A 12 5.33 -8.30 -4.22
N ALA A 13 4.52 -8.57 -3.21
CA ALA A 13 3.58 -7.59 -2.67
C ALA A 13 4.30 -6.35 -2.12
N LEU A 14 5.49 -6.53 -1.52
CA LEU A 14 6.29 -5.43 -0.98
C LEU A 14 6.85 -4.55 -2.09
N ILE A 15 7.44 -5.15 -3.12
CA ILE A 15 7.98 -4.41 -4.28
C ILE A 15 6.86 -3.62 -4.97
N LEU A 16 5.73 -4.26 -5.28
CA LEU A 16 4.59 -3.58 -5.89
C LEU A 16 4.03 -2.47 -4.99
N GLY A 17 3.97 -2.70 -3.68
CA GLY A 17 3.54 -1.71 -2.70
C GLY A 17 4.45 -0.49 -2.64
N VAL A 18 5.77 -0.70 -2.60
CA VAL A 18 6.78 0.38 -2.60
C VAL A 18 6.72 1.19 -3.89
N ILE A 19 6.65 0.52 -5.05
CA ILE A 19 6.55 1.20 -6.35
C ILE A 19 5.29 2.06 -6.40
N TYR A 20 4.14 1.52 -5.97
CA TYR A 20 2.90 2.27 -5.96
C TYR A 20 2.91 3.43 -4.96
N ALA A 21 3.39 3.20 -3.74
CA ALA A 21 3.53 4.26 -2.74
C ALA A 21 4.44 5.39 -3.23
N ALA A 22 5.57 5.07 -3.87
CA ALA A 22 6.44 6.08 -4.47
C ALA A 22 5.73 6.86 -5.59
N TYR A 23 5.06 6.15 -6.49
CA TYR A 23 4.31 6.76 -7.60
C TYR A 23 3.23 7.73 -7.12
N VAL A 24 2.37 7.30 -6.18
CA VAL A 24 1.24 8.13 -5.73
C VAL A 24 1.71 9.37 -4.96
N ASN A 25 2.79 9.25 -4.18
CA ASN A 25 3.37 10.41 -3.49
C ASN A 25 4.02 11.38 -4.48
N TYR A 26 4.75 10.88 -5.47
CA TYR A 26 5.33 11.72 -6.51
C TYR A 26 4.26 12.47 -7.30
N TYR A 27 3.20 11.77 -7.69
CA TYR A 27 2.12 12.37 -8.48
C TYR A 27 1.37 13.49 -7.74
N PHE A 28 1.04 13.29 -6.46
CA PHE A 28 0.24 14.28 -5.70
C PHE A 28 1.04 15.37 -4.99
N PHE A 29 2.34 15.17 -4.74
CA PHE A 29 3.13 16.12 -3.93
C PHE A 29 4.39 16.65 -4.60
N VAL A 30 4.77 16.13 -5.78
CA VAL A 30 6.03 16.51 -6.46
C VAL A 30 5.82 16.91 -7.91
N ALA A 31 4.91 16.27 -8.64
CA ALA A 31 4.71 16.51 -10.06
C ALA A 31 3.99 17.84 -10.39
N THR A 32 3.80 18.71 -9.40
CA THR A 32 3.08 19.98 -9.51
C THR A 32 3.74 20.95 -10.50
N PRO A 33 2.99 21.57 -11.44
CA PRO A 33 3.53 22.59 -12.34
C PRO A 33 4.00 23.85 -11.58
N THR A 34 5.13 24.42 -12.00
CA THR A 34 5.72 25.63 -11.38
C THR A 34 4.93 26.92 -11.65
N GLU A 35 4.04 26.93 -12.64
CA GLU A 35 3.15 28.06 -12.93
C GLU A 35 1.71 27.60 -12.79
N GLN A 36 1.01 28.12 -11.78
CA GLN A 36 -0.40 27.84 -11.53
C GLN A 36 -1.15 29.13 -11.23
N ASN A 37 -2.37 29.25 -11.74
CA ASN A 37 -3.27 30.30 -11.31
C ASN A 37 -3.92 29.94 -9.95
N ALA A 38 -4.55 30.93 -9.29
CA ALA A 38 -5.12 30.74 -7.96
C ALA A 38 -6.18 29.64 -7.88
N ALA A 39 -6.96 29.43 -8.96
CA ALA A 39 -7.99 28.40 -9.00
C ALA A 39 -7.38 26.98 -9.10
N GLU A 40 -6.34 26.82 -9.91
CA GLU A 40 -5.58 25.57 -10.05
C GLU A 40 -4.94 25.17 -8.71
N ALA A 41 -4.29 26.12 -8.03
CA ALA A 41 -3.65 25.86 -6.73
C ALA A 41 -4.66 25.39 -5.66
N ILE A 42 -5.84 26.01 -5.60
CA ILE A 42 -6.92 25.58 -4.69
C ILE A 42 -7.41 24.18 -5.05
N SER A 43 -7.60 23.89 -6.34
CA SER A 43 -8.09 22.60 -6.80
C SER A 43 -7.13 21.45 -6.45
N GLU A 44 -5.82 21.68 -6.56
CA GLU A 44 -4.81 20.69 -6.22
C GLU A 44 -4.73 20.40 -4.72
N ILE A 45 -4.82 21.44 -3.88
CA ILE A 45 -4.86 21.27 -2.42
C ILE A 45 -6.06 20.41 -2.01
N ILE A 46 -7.24 20.65 -2.61
CA ILE A 46 -8.45 19.87 -2.34
C ILE A 46 -8.27 18.43 -2.80
N ALA A 47 -7.73 18.21 -4.01
CA ALA A 47 -7.47 16.86 -4.53
C ALA A 47 -6.46 16.11 -3.64
N GLY A 48 -5.35 16.74 -3.27
CA GLY A 48 -4.33 16.18 -2.39
C GLY A 48 -4.92 15.82 -1.03
N ALA A 49 -5.71 16.70 -0.42
CA ALA A 49 -6.37 16.44 0.86
C ALA A 49 -7.35 15.26 0.80
N LEU A 50 -8.06 15.10 -0.33
CA LEU A 50 -9.01 13.99 -0.53
C LEU A 50 -8.29 12.64 -0.68
N VAL A 51 -7.14 12.60 -1.34
CA VAL A 51 -6.38 11.35 -1.57
C VAL A 51 -5.44 11.02 -0.40
N LEU A 52 -5.08 12.00 0.44
CA LEU A 52 -4.16 11.83 1.55
C LEU A 52 -4.49 10.63 2.49
N PRO A 53 -5.74 10.39 2.92
CA PRO A 53 -6.06 9.23 3.77
C PRO A 53 -5.70 7.90 3.11
N HIS A 54 -5.93 7.77 1.79
CA HIS A 54 -5.54 6.59 1.03
C HIS A 54 -4.02 6.41 0.98
N ILE A 55 -3.27 7.51 0.78
CA ILE A 55 -1.80 7.48 0.73
C ILE A 55 -1.22 7.04 2.07
N VAL A 56 -1.68 7.65 3.17
CA VAL A 56 -1.20 7.33 4.53
C VAL A 56 -1.44 5.86 4.87
N VAL A 57 -2.63 5.34 4.59
CA VAL A 57 -2.96 3.93 4.84
C VAL A 57 -2.15 3.01 3.93
N THR A 58 -1.96 3.36 2.66
CA THR A 58 -1.13 2.58 1.72
C THR A 58 0.32 2.51 2.17
N CYS A 59 0.92 3.64 2.57
CA CYS A 59 2.28 3.68 3.12
C CYS A 59 2.38 2.83 4.40
N THR A 60 1.39 2.91 5.28
CA THR A 60 1.34 2.07 6.49
C THR A 60 1.21 0.58 6.15
N ALA A 61 0.43 0.22 5.12
CA ALA A 61 0.32 -1.16 4.63
C ALA A 61 1.66 -1.67 4.11
N VAL A 62 2.41 -0.84 3.37
CA VAL A 62 3.76 -1.15 2.88
C VAL A 62 4.73 -1.38 4.06
N LEU A 63 4.68 -0.53 5.10
CA LEU A 63 5.49 -0.71 6.30
C LEU A 63 5.17 -2.02 7.03
N MET A 64 3.89 -2.33 7.22
CA MET A 64 3.47 -3.60 7.85
C MET A 64 3.88 -4.80 7.01
N ASN A 65 3.78 -4.72 5.68
CA ASN A 65 4.29 -5.76 4.79
C ASN A 65 5.81 -5.95 4.95
N ALA A 66 6.58 -4.86 4.94
CA ALA A 66 8.04 -4.91 5.13
C ALA A 66 8.41 -5.59 6.45
N LEU A 67 7.81 -5.15 7.56
CA LEU A 67 8.01 -5.76 8.89
C LEU A 67 7.60 -7.24 8.89
N GLY A 68 6.44 -7.57 8.32
CA GLY A 68 5.97 -8.95 8.20
C GLY A 68 6.90 -9.84 7.39
N PHE A 69 7.46 -9.32 6.31
CA PHE A 69 8.40 -10.02 5.44
C PHE A 69 9.75 -10.25 6.13
N PHE A 70 10.41 -9.19 6.61
CA PHE A 70 11.75 -9.30 7.21
C PHE A 70 11.75 -10.05 8.54
N MET A 71 10.70 -9.90 9.34
CA MET A 71 10.59 -10.57 10.64
C MET A 71 9.88 -11.94 10.55
N TYR A 72 9.41 -12.35 9.36
CA TYR A 72 8.54 -13.52 9.18
C TYR A 72 7.34 -13.52 10.15
N HIS A 73 6.79 -12.34 10.44
CA HIS A 73 5.76 -12.16 11.46
C HIS A 73 4.36 -12.20 10.86
N ARG A 74 3.60 -13.26 11.18
CA ARG A 74 2.27 -13.51 10.61
C ARG A 74 1.27 -12.38 10.89
N GLY A 75 1.33 -11.77 12.07
CA GLY A 75 0.43 -10.66 12.44
C GLY A 75 0.62 -9.45 11.52
N PHE A 76 1.87 -9.07 11.22
CA PHE A 76 2.15 -7.90 10.40
C PHE A 76 1.75 -8.10 8.93
N ILE A 77 1.90 -9.33 8.39
CA ILE A 77 1.38 -9.66 7.05
C ILE A 77 -0.14 -9.49 6.99
N LEU A 78 -0.88 -9.93 8.02
CA LEU A 78 -2.34 -9.75 8.07
C LEU A 78 -2.72 -8.28 8.18
N THR A 79 -2.05 -7.52 9.07
CA THR A 79 -2.30 -6.08 9.21
C THR A 79 -2.06 -5.36 7.88
N GLY A 80 -0.96 -5.65 7.18
CA GLY A 80 -0.69 -5.08 5.86
C GLY A 80 -1.78 -5.42 4.83
N ALA A 81 -2.24 -6.68 4.80
CA ALA A 81 -3.32 -7.11 3.91
C ALA A 81 -4.64 -6.34 4.18
N ILE A 82 -5.03 -6.21 5.45
CA ILE A 82 -6.23 -5.47 5.86
C ILE A 82 -6.10 -3.98 5.51
N LEU A 83 -4.93 -3.37 5.77
CA LEU A 83 -4.70 -1.97 5.45
C LEU A 83 -4.79 -1.69 3.95
N TYR A 84 -4.39 -2.62 3.07
CA TYR A 84 -4.65 -2.47 1.63
C TYR A 84 -6.15 -2.45 1.32
N ILE A 85 -6.99 -3.22 2.01
CA ILE A 85 -8.45 -3.17 1.85
C ILE A 85 -9.02 -1.84 2.36
N VAL A 86 -8.52 -1.34 3.50
CA VAL A 86 -8.91 -0.03 4.02
C VAL A 86 -8.51 1.09 3.04
N ALA A 87 -7.33 1.00 2.43
CA ALA A 87 -6.92 1.94 1.39
C ALA A 87 -7.88 1.91 0.19
N ILE A 88 -8.35 0.73 -0.24
CA ILE A 88 -9.38 0.60 -1.28
C ILE A 88 -10.69 1.28 -0.85
N ALA A 89 -11.14 1.06 0.39
CA ALA A 89 -12.38 1.65 0.89
C ALA A 89 -12.30 3.19 0.95
N LEU A 90 -11.15 3.74 1.32
CA LEU A 90 -10.91 5.19 1.37
C LEU A 90 -10.85 5.84 -0.02
N MET A 91 -10.44 5.10 -1.05
CA MET A 91 -10.38 5.60 -2.42
C MET A 91 -10.59 4.48 -3.45
N PRO A 92 -11.85 4.09 -3.72
CA PRO A 92 -12.17 2.93 -4.55
C PRO A 92 -11.63 3.01 -5.97
N ILE A 93 -11.45 4.21 -6.52
CA ILE A 93 -10.95 4.39 -7.88
C ILE A 93 -9.51 3.88 -8.07
N TYR A 94 -8.69 3.84 -7.00
CA TYR A 94 -7.31 3.33 -7.06
C TYR A 94 -7.20 1.84 -6.69
N PHE A 95 -8.31 1.10 -6.59
CA PHE A 95 -8.28 -0.29 -6.14
C PHE A 95 -7.32 -1.19 -6.94
N MET A 96 -7.19 -0.94 -8.25
CA MET A 96 -6.33 -1.71 -9.14
C MET A 96 -4.86 -1.74 -8.70
N PHE A 97 -4.43 -0.71 -7.96
CA PHE A 97 -3.06 -0.57 -7.48
C PHE A 97 -2.79 -1.22 -6.13
N THR A 98 -3.80 -1.57 -5.35
CA THR A 98 -3.63 -2.11 -3.98
C THR A 98 -4.25 -3.49 -3.81
N LEU A 99 -5.19 -3.86 -4.68
CA LEU A 99 -5.88 -5.15 -4.64
C LEU A 99 -4.92 -6.34 -4.81
N LEU A 100 -3.95 -6.22 -5.73
CA LEU A 100 -2.97 -7.28 -5.99
C LEU A 100 -2.08 -7.53 -4.78
N GLN A 101 -1.54 -6.48 -4.16
CA GLN A 101 -0.71 -6.58 -2.96
C GLN A 101 -1.49 -7.16 -1.79
N GLY A 102 -2.72 -6.66 -1.56
CA GLY A 102 -3.61 -7.19 -0.53
C GLY A 102 -3.87 -8.69 -0.71
N THR A 103 -4.22 -9.11 -1.93
CA THR A 103 -4.48 -10.52 -2.27
C THR A 103 -3.25 -11.39 -2.04
N LEU A 104 -2.08 -10.96 -2.52
CA LEU A 104 -0.82 -11.68 -2.32
C LEU A 104 -0.48 -11.81 -0.82
N LEU A 105 -0.73 -10.78 -0.02
CA LEU A 105 -0.53 -10.84 1.43
C LEU A 105 -1.54 -11.73 2.16
N PHE A 106 -2.82 -11.76 1.75
CA PHE A 106 -3.78 -12.72 2.28
C PHE A 106 -3.36 -14.15 2.00
N ILE A 107 -2.89 -14.44 0.78
CA ILE A 107 -2.37 -15.76 0.42
C ILE A 107 -1.09 -16.08 1.23
N ALA A 108 -0.18 -15.12 1.38
CA ALA A 108 1.02 -15.29 2.20
C ALA A 108 0.66 -15.60 3.66
N PHE A 109 -0.25 -14.83 4.26
CA PHE A 109 -0.76 -15.03 5.61
C PHE A 109 -1.40 -16.41 5.79
N ALA A 110 -2.29 -16.82 4.88
CA ALA A 110 -2.97 -18.12 4.95
C ALA A 110 -1.97 -19.28 4.91
N LYS A 111 -0.82 -19.09 4.25
CA LYS A 111 0.24 -20.08 4.16
C LYS A 111 1.24 -20.01 5.31
N MET A 112 1.19 -19.02 6.19
CA MET A 112 2.03 -18.95 7.40
C MET A 112 1.41 -19.77 8.53
N LYS A 113 2.22 -20.62 9.18
CA LYS A 113 1.78 -21.31 10.41
C LYS A 113 1.52 -20.28 11.51
N LYS A 114 0.48 -20.53 12.32
CA LYS A 114 0.33 -19.84 13.61
C LYS A 114 1.52 -20.30 14.46
N LYS A 115 2.30 -19.36 15.00
CA LYS A 115 3.18 -19.68 16.12
C LYS A 115 2.22 -19.90 17.30
N GLU A 116 2.22 -21.10 17.87
CA GLU A 116 1.56 -21.36 19.16
C GLU A 116 2.19 -20.49 20.25
#